data_AF-A0A3C1S3K2-F1
#
_entry.id   AF-A0A3C1S3K2-F1
#
_cell.length_a   1.000
_cell.length_b   1.000
_cell.length_c   1.000
_cell.angle_alpha   90.00
_cell.angle_beta   90.00
_cell.angle_gamma   90.00
#
_symmetry.space_group_name_H-M   'P 1'
#
loop_
_entity.id
_entity.type
_entity.pdbx_description
1 polymer ?
#
loop_
_entity_poly.entity_id
_entity_poly.type
_entity_poly.pdbx_seq_one_letter_code
_entity_poly.pdbx_strand_id
1 'polypeptide(L)'
;MKRFIYILIILTSFGCTKDFRETNTNPNFPVDVVPSLLLRKVIYNYGEAMSYEGFVAGNLLSQQLTALDFNLFDRHALKSPQLGGNPWAIFYTNLRDNEIILNKARQESIFSVYEGP
;
A
#
# COMPACT_ATOMS: atom_id res chain seq x y z
N MET A 1 39.89 28.26 -6.77
CA MET A 1 39.04 27.05 -6.72
C MET A 1 38.33 26.86 -5.38
N LYS A 2 39.04 26.69 -4.25
CA LYS A 2 38.39 26.51 -2.92
C LYS A 2 37.38 27.62 -2.55
N ARG A 3 37.68 28.89 -2.84
CA ARG A 3 36.77 30.03 -2.60
C ARG A 3 35.46 29.97 -3.42
N PHE A 4 35.50 29.44 -4.64
CA PHE A 4 34.30 29.28 -5.48
C PHE A 4 33.38 28.17 -4.97
N ILE A 5 33.93 27.11 -4.36
CA ILE A 5 33.16 26.04 -3.73
C ILE A 5 32.37 26.58 -2.54
N TYR A 6 32.97 27.41 -1.69
CA TYR A 6 32.27 28.03 -0.56
C TYR A 6 31.14 28.97 -1.00
N ILE A 7 31.34 29.73 -2.08
CA ILE A 7 30.31 30.61 -2.65
C ILE A 7 29.13 29.79 -3.19
N LEU A 8 29.40 28.68 -3.88
CA LEU A 8 28.36 27.79 -4.42
C LEU A 8 27.52 27.16 -3.31
N ILE A 9 28.13 26.70 -2.22
CA ILE A 9 27.43 26.11 -1.06
C ILE A 9 26.45 27.12 -0.44
N ILE A 10 26.90 28.37 -0.24
CA ILE A 10 26.07 29.45 0.32
C ILE A 10 24.89 29.76 -0.61
N LEU A 11 25.10 29.80 -1.92
CA LEU A 11 24.04 30.02 -2.90
C LEU A 11 22.98 28.91 -2.90
N THR A 12 23.37 27.65 -2.65
CA THR A 12 22.42 26.52 -2.59
C THR A 12 21.66 26.42 -1.27
N SER A 13 22.15 27.02 -0.18
CA SER A 13 21.49 26.96 1.13
C SER A 13 20.27 27.90 1.29
N PHE A 14 20.04 28.83 0.35
CA PHE A 14 18.88 29.75 0.36
C PHE A 14 17.79 29.35 -0.64
N GLY A 15 17.56 28.05 -0.82
CA GLY A 15 16.45 27.55 -1.65
C GLY A 15 15.10 28.03 -1.12
N CYS A 16 14.27 28.61 -1.99
CA CYS A 16 12.91 29.01 -1.65
C CYS A 16 12.04 27.75 -1.48
N THR A 17 11.65 27.40 -0.25
CA THR A 17 10.69 26.32 0.03
C THR A 17 9.25 26.81 0.07
N LYS A 18 9.02 28.09 -0.24
CA LYS A 18 7.71 28.71 -0.20
C LYS A 18 6.80 28.01 -1.21
N ASP A 19 5.61 27.64 -0.77
CA ASP A 19 4.55 27.03 -1.59
C ASP A 19 4.92 25.68 -2.25
N PHE A 20 6.04 25.05 -1.84
CA PHE A 20 6.50 23.78 -2.41
C PHE A 20 5.47 22.67 -2.22
N ARG A 21 4.88 22.56 -1.02
CA ARG A 21 3.85 21.56 -0.73
C ARG A 21 2.61 21.79 -1.58
N GLU A 22 2.10 23.02 -1.64
CA GLU A 22 0.89 23.34 -2.41
C GLU A 22 1.08 23.06 -3.90
N THR A 23 2.19 23.52 -4.48
CA THR A 23 2.52 23.31 -5.90
C THR A 23 2.69 21.82 -6.26
N ASN A 24 3.25 21.01 -5.35
CA ASN A 24 3.51 19.59 -5.58
C ASN A 24 2.42 18.67 -5.00
N THR A 25 1.33 19.22 -4.48
CA THR A 25 0.19 18.40 -4.06
C THR A 25 -0.63 18.06 -5.29
N ASN A 26 -0.73 16.77 -5.60
CA ASN A 26 -1.56 16.31 -6.71
C ASN A 26 -3.05 16.57 -6.39
N PRO A 27 -3.75 17.45 -7.13
CA PRO A 27 -5.15 17.75 -6.84
C PRO A 27 -6.09 16.56 -7.09
N ASN A 28 -5.62 15.55 -7.84
CA ASN A 28 -6.38 14.32 -8.13
C ASN A 28 -6.10 13.20 -7.13
N PHE A 29 -5.22 13.41 -6.14
CA PHE A 29 -4.90 12.40 -5.14
C PHE A 29 -5.22 12.95 -3.75
N PRO A 30 -6.27 12.45 -3.08
CA PRO A 30 -6.60 12.86 -1.72
C PRO A 30 -5.42 12.58 -0.80
N VAL A 31 -4.87 13.63 -0.18
CA VAL A 31 -3.79 13.51 0.82
C VAL A 31 -4.32 13.10 2.19
N ASP A 32 -5.63 13.25 2.41
CA ASP A 32 -6.32 12.85 3.62
C ASP A 32 -7.67 12.20 3.30
N VAL A 33 -8.02 11.13 4.03
CA VAL A 33 -9.21 10.32 3.78
C VAL A 33 -9.83 9.92 5.11
N VAL A 34 -11.16 9.97 5.21
CA VAL A 34 -11.89 9.54 6.40
C VAL A 34 -11.74 8.02 6.61
N PRO A 35 -11.64 7.53 7.87
CA PRO A 35 -11.42 6.12 8.15
C PRO A 35 -12.41 5.14 7.50
N SER A 36 -13.68 5.54 7.35
CA SER A 36 -14.71 4.71 6.73
C SER A 36 -14.42 4.32 5.28
N LEU A 37 -13.84 5.24 4.50
CA LEU A 37 -13.50 4.99 3.09
C LEU A 37 -12.25 4.10 2.98
N LEU A 38 -11.25 4.35 3.82
CA LEU A 38 -10.05 3.50 3.88
C LEU A 38 -10.41 2.08 4.31
N LEU A 39 -11.23 1.92 5.36
CA LEU A 39 -11.61 0.60 5.86
C LEU A 39 -12.39 -0.19 4.80
N ARG A 40 -13.31 0.47 4.08
CA ARG A 40 -14.02 -0.15 2.96
C ARG A 40 -13.06 -0.66 1.89
N LYS A 41 -12.06 0.13 1.51
CA LYS A 41 -11.03 -0.27 0.55
C LYS A 41 -10.22 -1.47 1.08
N VAL A 42 -9.79 -1.43 2.34
CA VAL A 42 -9.04 -2.54 2.95
C VAL A 42 -9.85 -3.84 2.88
N ILE A 43 -11.10 -3.82 3.33
CA ILE A 43 -11.99 -4.99 3.29
C ILE A 43 -12.17 -5.48 1.85
N TYR A 44 -12.43 -4.57 0.91
CA TYR A 44 -12.59 -4.91 -0.50
C TYR A 44 -11.32 -5.57 -1.07
N ASN A 45 -10.14 -4.99 -0.84
CA ASN A 45 -8.88 -5.52 -1.34
C ASN A 45 -8.57 -6.91 -0.78
N TYR A 46 -8.90 -7.17 0.49
CA TYR A 46 -8.76 -8.51 1.06
C TYR A 46 -9.81 -9.49 0.51
N GLY A 47 -11.05 -9.04 0.29
CA GLY A 47 -12.12 -9.89 -0.22
C GLY A 47 -12.01 -10.21 -1.71
N GLU A 48 -11.50 -9.28 -2.52
CA GLU A 48 -11.39 -9.44 -3.97
C GLU A 48 -9.97 -9.85 -4.34
N ALA A 49 -9.00 -8.94 -4.22
CA ALA A 49 -7.66 -9.15 -4.76
C ALA A 49 -6.90 -10.31 -4.08
N MET A 50 -7.10 -10.52 -2.77
CA MET A 50 -6.49 -11.66 -2.07
C MET A 50 -7.26 -12.98 -2.23
N SER A 51 -8.53 -12.94 -2.64
CA SER A 51 -9.31 -14.17 -2.82
C SER A 51 -8.74 -15.06 -3.92
N TYR A 52 -8.22 -14.47 -5.00
CA TYR A 52 -7.60 -15.21 -6.08
C TYR A 52 -6.34 -15.95 -5.64
N GLU A 53 -5.47 -15.29 -4.87
CA GLU A 53 -4.25 -15.92 -4.35
C GLU A 53 -4.57 -17.02 -3.33
N GLY A 54 -5.48 -16.77 -2.39
CA GLY A 54 -5.94 -17.78 -1.43
C GLY A 54 -6.65 -18.95 -2.11
N PHE A 55 -7.46 -18.68 -3.12
CA PHE A 55 -8.21 -19.70 -3.84
C PHE A 55 -7.32 -20.57 -4.74
N VAL A 56 -6.34 -19.99 -5.43
CA VAL A 56 -5.44 -20.75 -6.30
C VAL A 56 -4.29 -21.32 -5.49
N ALA A 57 -3.31 -20.50 -5.11
CA ALA A 57 -2.10 -20.97 -4.45
C ALA A 57 -2.40 -21.65 -3.11
N GLY A 58 -3.32 -21.09 -2.32
CA GLY A 58 -3.72 -21.64 -1.03
C GLY A 58 -4.31 -23.04 -1.13
N ASN A 59 -5.33 -23.26 -1.97
CA ASN A 59 -5.93 -24.60 -2.13
C ASN A 59 -4.97 -25.62 -2.73
N LEU A 60 -4.08 -25.21 -3.63
CA LEU A 60 -3.11 -26.11 -4.24
C LEU A 60 -2.04 -26.56 -3.23
N LEU A 61 -1.50 -25.63 -2.43
CA LEU A 61 -0.55 -25.96 -1.36
C LEU A 61 -1.19 -26.78 -0.24
N SER A 62 -2.45 -26.50 0.10
CA SER A 62 -3.19 -27.22 1.14
C SER A 62 -3.79 -28.54 0.64
N GLN A 63 -3.71 -28.82 -0.66
CA GLN A 63 -4.31 -29.99 -1.33
C GLN A 63 -5.83 -30.08 -1.18
N GLN A 64 -6.51 -28.94 -1.00
CA GLN A 64 -7.98 -28.89 -0.93
C GLN A 64 -8.64 -29.01 -2.30
N LEU A 65 -7.97 -28.50 -3.35
CA LEU A 65 -8.40 -28.58 -4.74
C LEU A 65 -7.19 -28.85 -5.64
N THR A 66 -7.44 -29.29 -6.87
CA THR A 66 -6.43 -29.37 -7.95
C THR A 66 -6.92 -28.55 -9.13
N ALA A 67 -6.02 -27.90 -9.87
CA ALA A 67 -6.41 -27.26 -11.12
C ALA A 67 -6.65 -28.32 -12.21
N LEU A 68 -7.63 -28.07 -13.08
CA LEU A 68 -7.92 -28.94 -14.24
C LEU A 68 -6.91 -28.74 -15.37
N ASP A 69 -6.45 -27.51 -15.58
CA ASP A 69 -5.40 -27.17 -16.55
C ASP A 69 -4.01 -27.28 -15.89
N PHE A 70 -3.01 -27.73 -16.65
CA PHE A 70 -1.62 -27.82 -16.19
C PHE A 70 -1.06 -26.44 -15.82
N ASN A 71 -1.31 -26.00 -14.60
CA ASN A 71 -0.73 -24.77 -14.09
C ASN A 71 0.72 -25.04 -13.62
N LEU A 72 1.57 -24.01 -13.66
CA LEU A 72 2.98 -24.12 -13.27
C LEU A 72 3.16 -24.29 -11.75
N PHE A 73 2.19 -23.84 -10.95
CA PHE A 73 2.17 -23.94 -9.50
C PHE A 73 2.01 -25.38 -8.99
N ASP A 74 1.14 -26.18 -9.60
CA ASP A 74 0.95 -27.62 -9.33
C ASP A 74 2.22 -28.42 -9.65
N ARG A 75 3.06 -27.87 -10.52
CA ARG A 75 4.40 -28.39 -10.84
C ARG A 75 5.49 -27.80 -9.95
N HIS A 76 5.10 -27.16 -8.84
CA HIS A 76 5.99 -26.57 -7.84
C HIS A 76 6.87 -25.44 -8.39
N ALA A 77 6.50 -24.81 -9.50
CA ALA A 77 7.20 -23.64 -10.03
C ALA A 77 6.70 -22.36 -9.34
N LEU A 78 6.95 -22.25 -8.03
CA LEU A 78 6.42 -21.19 -7.15
C LEU A 78 6.85 -19.77 -7.53
N LYS A 79 7.96 -19.63 -8.26
CA LYS A 79 8.49 -18.33 -8.72
C LYS A 79 7.90 -17.86 -10.04
N SER A 80 7.13 -18.71 -10.72
CA SER A 80 6.46 -18.33 -11.97
C SER A 80 5.34 -17.33 -11.68
N PRO A 81 4.95 -16.49 -12.65
CA PRO A 81 3.75 -15.68 -12.53
C PRO A 81 2.54 -16.57 -12.19
N GLN A 82 1.83 -16.21 -11.13
CA GLN A 82 0.63 -16.92 -10.70
C GLN A 82 -0.62 -16.18 -11.13
N LEU A 83 -1.71 -16.93 -11.33
CA LEU A 83 -3.01 -16.34 -11.62
C LEU A 83 -3.46 -15.39 -10.49
N GLY A 84 -3.13 -15.71 -9.24
CA GLY A 84 -3.38 -14.86 -8.06
C GLY A 84 -2.49 -13.62 -7.96
N GLY A 85 -1.49 -13.47 -8.84
CA GLY A 85 -0.60 -12.31 -8.86
C GLY A 85 0.39 -12.27 -7.70
N ASN A 86 0.84 -11.07 -7.33
CA ASN A 86 1.74 -10.85 -6.20
C ASN A 86 0.99 -10.19 -5.05
N PRO A 87 0.74 -10.88 -3.93
CA PRO A 87 -0.04 -10.35 -2.81
C PRO A 87 0.70 -9.23 -2.05
N TRP A 88 2.02 -9.10 -2.22
CA TRP A 88 2.85 -8.19 -1.45
C TRP A 88 2.39 -6.73 -1.54
N ALA A 89 2.13 -6.24 -2.75
CA ALA A 89 1.70 -4.85 -2.94
C ALA A 89 0.35 -4.57 -2.26
N ILE A 90 -0.55 -5.55 -2.27
CA ILE A 90 -1.87 -5.48 -1.63
C ILE A 90 -1.71 -5.45 -0.11
N PHE A 91 -0.93 -6.37 0.47
CA PHE A 91 -0.69 -6.40 1.91
C PHE A 91 -0.09 -5.10 2.43
N TYR A 92 1.00 -4.62 1.84
CA TYR A 92 1.65 -3.40 2.32
C TYR A 92 0.79 -2.15 2.13
N THR A 93 -0.01 -2.11 1.07
CA THR A 93 -1.00 -1.05 0.88
C THR A 93 -2.04 -1.07 1.98
N ASN A 94 -2.63 -2.24 2.25
CA ASN A 94 -3.69 -2.37 3.25
C ASN A 94 -3.16 -2.18 4.69
N LEU A 95 -1.94 -2.64 4.99
CA LEU A 95 -1.30 -2.43 6.29
C LEU A 95 -1.06 -0.94 6.56
N ARG A 96 -0.52 -0.21 5.58
CA ARG A 96 -0.39 1.26 5.68
C ARG A 96 -1.76 1.91 5.89
N ASP A 97 -2.77 1.51 5.14
CA ASP A 97 -4.09 2.13 5.23
C ASP A 97 -4.75 1.85 6.60
N ASN A 98 -4.54 0.65 7.17
CA ASN A 98 -4.94 0.33 8.55
C ASN A 98 -4.19 1.17 9.59
N GLU A 99 -2.89 1.38 9.42
CA GLU A 99 -2.10 2.25 10.29
C GLU A 99 -2.65 3.69 10.27
N ILE A 100 -3.05 4.21 9.10
CA ILE A 100 -3.69 5.53 8.98
C ILE A 100 -5.03 5.56 9.73
N ILE A 101 -5.86 4.52 9.57
CA ILE A 101 -7.14 4.40 10.28
C ILE A 101 -6.93 4.43 11.80
N LEU A 102 -6.02 3.61 12.32
CA LEU A 102 -5.73 3.52 13.76
C LEU A 102 -5.19 4.83 14.33
N ASN A 103 -4.29 5.48 13.60
CA ASN A 103 -3.74 6.77 14.02
C ASN A 103 -4.83 7.84 14.11
N LYS A 104 -5.76 7.89 13.15
CA LYS A 104 -6.91 8.80 13.20
C LYS A 104 -7.87 8.46 14.34
N ALA A 105 -8.17 7.18 14.55
CA ALA A 105 -9.06 6.73 15.62
C ALA A 105 -8.54 7.13 17.02
N ARG A 106 -7.22 7.06 17.22
CA ARG A 106 -6.54 7.41 18.48
C ARG A 106 -6.40 8.91 18.71
N GLN A 107 -6.31 9.70 17.64
CA GLN A 107 -6.10 11.14 17.72
C GLN A 107 -7.41 11.93 17.78
N GLU A 108 -8.48 11.42 17.17
CA GLU A 108 -9.74 12.13 17.01
C GLU A 108 -10.90 11.31 17.61
N SER A 109 -11.55 11.87 18.64
CA SER A 109 -12.63 11.17 19.37
C SER A 109 -13.80 10.75 18.47
N ILE A 110 -14.05 11.51 17.39
CA ILE A 110 -15.08 11.22 16.38
C ILE A 110 -14.83 9.91 15.61
N PHE A 111 -13.59 9.42 15.60
CA PHE A 111 -13.18 8.20 14.90
C PHE A 111 -12.87 7.04 15.85
N SER A 112 -13.14 7.17 17.14
CA SER A 112 -12.87 6.13 18.16
C SER A 112 -13.46 4.76 17.83
N VAL A 113 -14.60 4.71 17.13
CA VAL A 113 -15.23 3.46 16.66
C VAL A 113 -14.33 2.60 15.74
N TYR A 114 -13.32 3.21 15.12
CA TYR A 114 -12.39 2.51 14.21
C TYR A 114 -11.13 1.98 14.91
N GLU A 115 -10.96 2.20 16.21
CA GLU A 115 -9.81 1.66 16.96
C GLU A 115 -9.88 0.13 17.11
N GLY A 116 -11.09 -0.43 17.04
CA GLY A 116 -11.35 -1.85 17.23
C GLY A 116 -11.65 -2.19 18.70
N PRO A 117 -11.97 -3.47 18.99
CA PRO A 117 -12.16 -3.97 20.34
C PRO A 117 -10.85 -4.06 21.14
#